data_AF-A0AAN0JNM0-F1
#
_entry.id   AF-A0AAN0JNM0-F1
#
_cell.length_a   1.000
_cell.length_b   1.000
_cell.length_c   1.000
_cell.angle_alpha   90.00
_cell.angle_beta   90.00
_cell.angle_gamma   90.00
#
_symmetry.space_group_name_H-M   'P 1'
#
loop_
_entity.id
_entity.type
_entity.pdbx_description
1 polymer ?
#
loop_
_entity_poly.entity_id
_entity_poly.type
_entity_poly.pdbx_seq_one_letter_code
_entity_poly.pdbx_strand_id
1 'polypeptide(L)'
;MTVYPQEFKLNCAKIGHFIYGISMRIGSTALANYTNCNDQYSNCPGTLFVSITIKIRYTVNITWNGMAVSSGSISQSTTGDQMYQCALNNPSGADRTRTLTINVPDTAPSSLTEVLLLHFLMYL
;
A
#
# COMPACT_ATOMS: atom_id res chain seq x y z
N MET A 1 26.12 -6.69 14.76
CA MET A 1 25.31 -7.55 13.87
C MET A 1 24.70 -6.64 12.81
N THR A 2 24.92 -6.94 11.53
CA THR A 2 24.41 -6.12 10.42
C THR A 2 23.01 -6.60 10.07
N VAL A 3 22.01 -5.73 10.24
CA VAL A 3 20.63 -6.00 9.83
C VAL A 3 20.48 -5.64 8.37
N TYR A 4 20.08 -6.61 7.53
CA TYR A 4 19.81 -6.37 6.12
C TYR A 4 18.38 -5.84 5.95
N PRO A 5 18.17 -4.83 5.09
CA PRO A 5 16.84 -4.34 4.80
C PRO A 5 16.01 -5.40 4.06
N GLN A 6 14.77 -5.56 4.50
CA GLN A 6 13.74 -6.35 3.82
C GLN A 6 12.98 -5.46 2.85
N GLU A 7 12.63 -6.01 1.68
CA GLU A 7 11.85 -5.31 0.67
C GLU A 7 10.55 -6.07 0.37
N PHE A 8 9.44 -5.34 0.35
CA PHE A 8 8.15 -5.90 -0.03
C PHE A 8 7.30 -4.89 -0.80
N LYS A 9 6.28 -5.40 -1.48
CA LYS A 9 5.37 -4.60 -2.29
C LYS A 9 3.99 -4.62 -1.67
N LEU A 10 3.51 -3.44 -1.31
CA LEU A 10 2.12 -3.26 -0.90
C LEU A 10 1.29 -2.95 -2.12
N ASN A 11 0.28 -3.76 -2.39
CA ASN A 11 -0.65 -3.54 -3.49
C ASN A 11 -2.02 -3.18 -2.94
N CYS A 12 -2.55 -2.04 -3.37
CA CYS A 12 -3.95 -1.74 -3.20
C CYS A 12 -4.67 -1.77 -4.54
N ALA A 13 -5.65 -2.67 -4.66
CA ALA A 13 -6.49 -2.76 -5.83
C ALA A 13 -7.89 -2.24 -5.53
N LYS A 14 -8.37 -1.32 -6.36
CA LYS A 14 -9.76 -0.91 -6.38
C LYS A 14 -10.50 -1.61 -7.52
N ILE A 15 -11.80 -1.82 -7.35
CA ILE A 15 -12.69 -2.36 -8.38
C ILE A 15 -13.94 -1.47 -8.41
N GLY A 16 -14.47 -1.18 -9.60
CA GLY A 16 -15.73 -0.46 -9.75
C GLY A 16 -15.54 1.00 -10.19
N HIS A 17 -16.08 1.95 -9.41
CA HIS A 17 -16.27 3.36 -9.77
C HIS A 17 -15.07 4.04 -10.43
N PHE A 18 -15.35 4.93 -11.40
CA PHE A 18 -14.33 5.68 -12.13
C PHE A 18 -13.73 6.83 -11.32
N ILE A 19 -14.53 7.48 -10.46
CA ILE A 19 -14.11 8.63 -9.65
C ILE A 19 -13.87 8.19 -8.21
N TYR A 20 -12.67 8.45 -7.69
CA TYR A 20 -12.27 8.02 -6.34
C TYR A 20 -11.06 8.81 -5.81
N GLY A 21 -10.84 8.77 -4.51
CA GLY A 21 -9.54 9.02 -3.89
C GLY A 21 -8.96 7.70 -3.41
N ILE A 22 -7.64 7.53 -3.45
CA ILE A 22 -6.98 6.35 -2.90
C ILE A 22 -5.74 6.75 -2.11
N SER A 23 -5.59 6.19 -0.92
CA SER A 23 -4.43 6.43 -0.07
C SER A 23 -3.91 5.13 0.52
N MET A 24 -2.60 5.06 0.67
CA MET A 24 -1.88 3.96 1.30
C MET A 24 -1.06 4.58 2.43
N ARG A 25 -1.13 4.02 3.63
CA ARG A 25 -0.46 4.58 4.82
C ARG A 25 0.03 3.49 5.75
N ILE A 26 1.02 3.84 6.57
CA ILE A 26 1.48 3.05 7.71
C ILE A 26 1.26 3.91 8.97
N GLY A 27 0.44 3.42 9.90
CA GLY A 27 -0.04 4.24 11.01
C GLY A 27 -0.65 5.57 10.51
N SER A 28 -0.07 6.70 10.93
CA SER A 28 -0.47 8.05 10.50
C SER A 28 0.30 8.58 9.28
N THR A 29 1.33 7.88 8.80
CA THR A 29 2.20 8.34 7.71
C THR A 29 1.66 7.89 6.36
N ALA A 30 1.31 8.84 5.49
CA ALA A 30 0.90 8.54 4.13
C ALA A 30 2.10 8.07 3.28
N LEU A 31 1.98 6.89 2.68
CA LEU A 31 2.93 6.31 1.72
C LEU A 31 2.61 6.74 0.29
N ALA A 32 1.32 6.81 -0.03
CA ALA A 32 0.80 7.37 -1.26
C ALA A 32 -0.57 7.99 -0.97
N ASN A 33 -0.88 9.11 -1.61
CA ASN A 33 -2.17 9.76 -1.47
C ASN A 33 -2.55 10.43 -2.79
N TYR A 34 -3.55 9.87 -3.46
CA TYR A 34 -4.08 10.39 -4.70
C TYR A 34 -5.54 10.78 -4.49
N THR A 35 -5.87 12.01 -4.85
CA THR A 35 -7.22 12.56 -4.73
C THR A 35 -7.78 12.85 -6.11
N ASN A 36 -9.11 12.88 -6.24
CA ASN A 36 -9.80 13.19 -7.49
C ASN A 36 -9.37 12.31 -8.68
N CYS A 37 -9.04 11.05 -8.44
CA CYS A 37 -8.73 10.10 -9.51
C CYS A 37 -9.97 9.89 -10.37
N ASN A 38 -9.79 9.89 -11.69
CA ASN A 38 -10.77 9.54 -12.68
C ASN A 38 -10.14 8.63 -13.74
N ASP A 39 -10.53 7.36 -13.71
CA ASP A 39 -10.01 6.35 -14.64
C ASP A 39 -10.33 6.64 -16.12
N GLN A 40 -11.35 7.44 -16.41
CA GLN A 40 -11.69 7.84 -17.77
C GLN A 40 -10.63 8.78 -18.38
N TYR A 41 -9.90 9.51 -17.53
CA TYR A 41 -8.84 10.46 -17.92
C TYR A 41 -7.44 10.01 -17.48
N SER A 42 -7.34 8.91 -16.72
CA SER A 42 -6.09 8.31 -16.26
C SER A 42 -5.14 9.28 -15.55
N ASN A 43 -5.68 10.16 -14.69
CA ASN A 43 -4.92 11.19 -13.97
C ASN A 43 -4.17 10.68 -12.72
N CYS A 44 -4.36 9.42 -12.34
CA CYS A 44 -3.66 8.79 -11.21
C CYS A 44 -2.77 7.64 -11.71
N PRO A 45 -1.61 7.37 -11.07
CA PRO A 45 -0.58 6.46 -11.57
C PRO A 45 -0.91 4.97 -11.34
N GLY A 46 -2.19 4.61 -11.37
CA GLY A 46 -2.64 3.24 -11.21
C GLY A 46 -2.44 2.40 -12.47
N THR A 47 -2.20 1.11 -12.31
CA THR A 47 -2.09 0.17 -13.43
C THR A 47 -3.41 -0.58 -13.63
N LEU A 48 -3.97 -0.54 -14.84
CA LEU A 48 -5.13 -1.36 -15.22
C LEU A 48 -4.76 -2.84 -15.25
N PHE A 49 -5.51 -3.67 -14.53
CA PHE A 49 -5.24 -5.10 -14.41
C PHE A 49 -6.27 -5.99 -15.12
N VAL A 50 -7.54 -5.60 -15.22
CA VAL A 50 -8.61 -6.37 -15.89
C VAL A 50 -9.62 -5.42 -16.57
N SER A 51 -10.07 -5.77 -17.77
CA SER A 51 -10.96 -4.96 -18.63
C SER A 51 -12.45 -5.17 -18.39
N ILE A 52 -12.87 -6.31 -17.84
CA ILE A 52 -14.31 -6.66 -17.67
C ILE A 52 -14.92 -5.95 -16.44
N THR A 53 -14.15 -5.88 -15.36
CA THR A 53 -14.44 -5.06 -14.18
C THR A 53 -13.19 -4.25 -13.94
N ILE A 54 -13.27 -2.93 -14.06
CA ILE A 54 -12.10 -2.06 -13.99
C ILE A 54 -11.42 -2.25 -12.65
N LYS A 55 -10.28 -2.93 -12.71
CA LYS A 55 -9.42 -3.19 -11.56
C LYS A 55 -8.16 -2.38 -11.74
N ILE A 56 -8.03 -1.33 -10.95
CA ILE A 56 -6.83 -0.50 -10.94
C ILE A 56 -6.01 -0.87 -9.71
N ARG A 57 -4.72 -1.10 -9.91
CA ARG A 57 -3.75 -1.44 -8.86
C ARG A 57 -2.79 -0.29 -8.63
N TYR A 58 -2.59 0.02 -7.36
CA TYR A 58 -1.58 0.94 -6.86
C TYR A 58 -0.56 0.14 -6.06
N THR A 59 0.71 0.33 -6.37
CA THR A 59 1.79 -0.41 -5.73
C THR A 59 2.78 0.57 -5.13
N VAL A 60 3.14 0.35 -3.86
CA VAL A 60 4.25 1.05 -3.22
C VAL A 60 5.30 0.03 -2.82
N ASN A 61 6.57 0.36 -3.11
CA ASN A 61 7.71 -0.42 -2.66
C ASN A 61 8.05 0.02 -1.24
N ILE A 62 8.22 -0.95 -0.35
CA ILE A 62 8.52 -0.74 1.05
C ILE A 62 9.86 -1.38 1.37
N THR A 63 10.69 -0.64 2.09
CA THR A 63 11.95 -1.14 2.64
C THR A 63 11.94 -1.01 4.16
N TRP A 64 12.20 -2.10 4.88
CA TRP A 64 12.31 -2.12 6.34
C TRP A 64 13.68 -2.60 6.79
N ASN A 65 14.41 -1.78 7.54
CA ASN A 65 15.80 -2.06 7.93
C ASN A 65 15.99 -2.55 9.37
N GLY A 66 14.93 -3.05 10.01
CA GLY A 66 14.96 -3.39 11.43
C GLY A 66 14.47 -2.27 12.36
N MET A 67 14.45 -1.01 11.90
CA MET A 67 14.18 0.16 12.76
C MET A 67 13.24 1.18 12.13
N ALA A 68 13.28 1.32 10.80
CA ALA A 68 12.46 2.23 10.04
C ALA A 68 11.89 1.56 8.80
N VAL A 69 10.66 1.95 8.47
CA VAL A 69 9.99 1.67 7.20
C VAL A 69 10.20 2.85 6.28
N SER A 70 10.55 2.60 5.03
CA SER A 70 10.76 3.63 4.02
C SER A 70 10.08 3.31 2.70
N SER A 71 9.65 4.36 1.99
CA SER A 71 9.06 4.28 0.65
C SER A 71 9.32 5.59 -0.09
N GLY A 72 10.15 5.55 -1.14
CA GLY A 72 10.59 6.77 -1.82
C GLY A 72 11.32 7.72 -0.87
N SER A 73 10.84 8.95 -0.73
CA SER A 73 11.38 9.96 0.20
C SER A 73 10.88 9.85 1.63
N ILE A 74 9.95 8.93 1.90
CA ILE A 74 9.33 8.75 3.22
C ILE A 74 10.17 7.77 4.03
N SER A 75 10.44 8.11 5.29
CA SER A 75 11.07 7.23 6.27
C SER A 75 10.38 7.44 7.63
N GLN A 76 9.89 6.36 8.22
CA GLN A 76 9.20 6.35 9.49
C GLN A 76 9.84 5.32 10.42
N SER A 77 10.28 5.76 11.59
CA SER A 77 10.67 4.83 12.65
C SER A 77 9.45 4.08 13.18
N THR A 78 9.56 2.76 13.28
CA THR A 78 8.49 1.90 13.80
C THR A 78 9.11 0.78 14.63
N THR A 79 8.44 0.41 15.71
CA THR A 79 8.81 -0.70 16.60
C THR A 79 7.65 -1.67 16.70
N GLY A 80 7.95 -2.97 16.64
CA GLY A 80 6.93 -4.03 16.71
C GLY A 80 6.10 -4.17 15.43
N ASP A 81 4.88 -4.68 15.59
CA ASP A 81 3.94 -4.96 14.50
C ASP A 81 3.63 -3.71 13.67
N GLN A 82 3.64 -3.88 12.35
CA GLN A 82 3.41 -2.79 11.40
C GLN A 82 2.01 -2.90 10.82
N MET A 83 1.21 -1.84 10.96
CA MET A 83 -0.13 -1.78 10.38
C MET A 83 -0.14 -0.91 9.13
N TYR A 84 -0.32 -1.56 7.99
CA TYR A 84 -0.56 -0.92 6.70
C TYR A 84 -2.04 -0.78 6.45
N GLN A 85 -2.44 0.35 5.88
CA GLN A 85 -3.82 0.61 5.51
C GLN A 85 -3.90 1.07 4.07
N CYS A 86 -4.88 0.56 3.33
CA CYS A 86 -5.34 1.19 2.10
C CYS A 86 -6.75 1.71 2.30
N ALA A 87 -6.97 2.99 2.01
CA ALA A 87 -8.27 3.63 2.05
C ALA A 87 -8.66 4.09 0.64
N LEU A 88 -9.92 3.85 0.31
CA LEU A 88 -10.55 4.21 -0.95
C LEU A 88 -11.73 5.11 -0.61
N ASN A 89 -11.62 6.37 -1.00
CA ASN A 89 -12.68 7.34 -0.84
C ASN A 89 -13.54 7.35 -2.11
N ASN A 90 -14.85 7.17 -1.95
CA ASN A 90 -15.79 7.21 -3.06
C ASN A 90 -16.70 8.43 -2.92
N PRO A 91 -16.52 9.49 -3.73
CA PRO A 91 -17.36 10.69 -3.69
C PRO A 91 -18.85 10.43 -3.91
N SER A 92 -19.18 9.29 -4.52
CA SER A 92 -20.54 8.88 -4.90
C SER A 92 -21.10 7.73 -4.06
N GLY A 93 -20.42 7.33 -2.98
CA GLY A 93 -20.83 6.17 -2.20
C GLY A 93 -20.09 6.01 -0.88
N ALA A 94 -19.97 4.76 -0.43
CA ALA A 94 -19.29 4.46 0.82
C ALA A 94 -17.78 4.37 0.64
N ASP A 95 -17.06 4.99 1.56
CA ASP A 95 -15.63 4.80 1.71
C ASP A 95 -15.31 3.37 2.18
N ARG A 96 -14.17 2.84 1.76
CA ARG A 96 -13.67 1.56 2.23
C ARG A 96 -12.26 1.72 2.74
N THR A 97 -11.91 0.95 3.77
CA THR A 97 -10.54 0.86 4.28
C THR A 97 -10.22 -0.61 4.52
N ARG A 98 -9.03 -1.04 4.11
CA ARG A 98 -8.47 -2.36 4.39
C ARG A 98 -7.17 -2.20 5.15
N THR A 99 -7.00 -3.03 6.17
CA THR A 99 -5.83 -3.01 7.06
C THR A 99 -5.13 -4.35 7.00
N LEU A 100 -3.80 -4.32 7.01
CA LEU A 100 -2.95 -5.48 7.12
C LEU A 100 -1.96 -5.22 8.23
N THR A 101 -1.90 -6.15 9.17
CA THR A 101 -0.88 -6.16 10.19
C THR A 101 0.20 -7.14 9.76
N ILE A 102 1.44 -6.66 9.69
CA ILE A 102 2.62 -7.50 9.53
C ILE A 102 3.23 -7.65 10.91
N ASN A 103 3.28 -8.89 11.37
CA ASN A 103 4.01 -9.24 12.58
C ASN A 103 5.50 -9.26 12.25
N VAL A 104 6.23 -8.39 12.92
CA VAL A 104 7.66 -8.23 12.69
C VAL A 104 8.39 -8.89 13.85
N PRO A 105 9.23 -9.92 13.61
CA PRO A 105 9.98 -10.53 14.69
C PRO A 105 10.95 -9.52 15.31
N ASP A 106 11.08 -9.55 16.65
CA ASP A 106 11.97 -8.65 17.43
C ASP A 106 13.43 -8.71 16.97
N THR A 107 13.83 -9.83 16.35
CA THR A 107 15.08 -9.98 15.61
C THR A 107 14.79 -9.95 14.12
N ALA A 108 15.36 -8.95 13.42
CA ALA A 108 15.27 -8.86 11.96
C ALA A 108 15.69 -10.20 11.31
N PRO A 109 14.90 -10.73 10.36
CA PRO A 109 15.15 -12.05 9.81
C PRO A 109 16.49 -12.10 9.08
N SER A 110 17.25 -13.15 9.35
CA SER A 110 18.59 -13.37 8.84
C SER A 110 18.56 -14.17 7.53
N SER A 111 18.01 -13.62 6.44
CA SER A 111 18.36 -14.06 5.07
C SER A 111 17.77 -13.16 3.99
N LEU A 112 18.38 -13.22 2.80
CA LEU A 112 18.11 -12.39 1.62
C LEU A 112 16.66 -12.49 1.11
N THR A 113 16.04 -11.32 1.02
CA THR A 113 15.00 -10.92 0.06
C THR A 113 13.90 -11.94 -0.22
N GLU A 114 13.03 -12.19 0.77
CA GLU A 114 11.68 -12.67 0.47
C GLU A 114 10.84 -11.47 0.02
N VAL A 115 10.69 -11.28 -1.30
CA VAL A 115 9.77 -10.27 -1.84
C VAL A 115 8.35 -10.72 -1.55
N LEU A 116 7.84 -10.35 -0.38
CA LEU A 116 6.47 -10.63 0.02
C LEU A 116 5.53 -9.71 -0.77
N LEU A 117 4.59 -10.31 -1.50
CA LEU A 117 3.55 -9.58 -2.22
C LEU A 117 2.30 -9.51 -1.35
N LEU A 118 2.02 -8.33 -0.80
CA LEU A 118 0.85 -8.10 0.04
C LEU A 118 -0.25 -7.47 -0.81
N HIS A 119 -1.42 -8.12 -0.86
CA HIS A 119 -2.52 -7.73 -1.75
C HIS A 119 -3.76 -7.34 -0.98
N PHE A 120 -4.17 -6.07 -1.12
CA PHE A 120 -5.49 -5.60 -0.73
C PHE A 120 -6.43 -5.57 -1.93
N LEU A 121 -7.60 -6.19 -1.78
CA LEU A 121 -8.70 -6.04 -2.73
C LEU A 121 -9.85 -5.25 -2.10
N MET A 122 -10.15 -4.12 -2.72
CA MET A 122 -11.26 -3.25 -2.36
C MET A 122 -12.28 -3.31 -3.49
N TYR A 123 -13.28 -4.16 -3.29
CA TYR A 123 -14.51 -4.10 -4.08
C TYR A 123 -15.20 -2.76 -3.77
N LEU A 124 -15.89 -2.13 -4.72
CA LEU A 124 -16.90 -1.11 -4.45
C LEU A 124 -18.16 -1.52 -5.19
#